data_AF-A0A7W5QN85-F1
#
_entry.id   AF-A0A7W5QN85-F1
#
_cell.length_a   1.000
_cell.length_b   1.000
_cell.length_c   1.000
_cell.angle_alpha   90.00
_cell.angle_beta   90.00
_cell.angle_gamma   90.00
#
_symmetry.space_group_name_H-M   'P 1'
#
loop_
_entity.id
_entity.type
_entity.pdbx_description
1 polymer ?
#
loop_
_entity_poly.entity_id
_entity_poly.type
_entity_poly.pdbx_seq_one_letter_code
_entity_poly.pdbx_strand_id
1 'polypeptide(L)'
;MTAPSIWTIGYEQATLDAVIGTLKSAGVDVLADVRALPLSRRPGFSKTALAGALAQAGIQYVHFKALGTPADGRAAARAHDHAALERIYAGQLELPEAMAAGAQLHALATEKRVALLCYERAAHECHRTLLREAMLPEFAAVDLVPDTV
;
A
#
# COMPACT_ATOMS: atom_id res chain seq x y z
N MET A 1 -20.66 -15.73 -6.61
CA MET A 1 -19.67 -14.84 -7.24
C MET A 1 -18.65 -14.50 -6.16
N THR A 2 -17.38 -14.84 -6.36
CA THR A 2 -16.33 -14.54 -5.39
C THR A 2 -16.05 -13.03 -5.43
N ALA A 3 -15.97 -12.39 -4.26
CA ALA A 3 -15.64 -10.95 -4.20
C ALA A 3 -14.29 -10.69 -4.87
N PRO A 4 -14.12 -9.56 -5.59
CA PRO A 4 -12.82 -9.19 -6.14
C PRO A 4 -11.80 -9.06 -4.99
N SER A 5 -10.51 -9.22 -5.29
CA SER A 5 -9.46 -9.23 -4.27
C SER A 5 -8.50 -8.06 -4.46
N ILE A 6 -8.03 -7.51 -3.34
CA ILE A 6 -6.93 -6.55 -3.30
C ILE A 6 -5.80 -7.14 -2.46
N TRP A 7 -4.58 -7.08 -2.97
CA TRP A 7 -3.43 -7.58 -2.22
C TRP A 7 -2.88 -6.46 -1.36
N THR A 8 -2.26 -6.81 -0.24
CA THR A 8 -1.54 -5.84 0.59
C THR A 8 -0.15 -6.37 0.89
N ILE A 9 0.84 -5.48 1.00
CA ILE A 9 2.19 -5.87 1.34
C ILE A 9 2.90 -4.79 2.17
N GLY A 10 3.60 -5.24 3.20
CA GLY A 10 4.44 -4.43 4.07
C GLY A 10 5.88 -4.84 3.91
N TYR A 11 6.79 -3.86 3.82
CA TYR A 11 8.20 -4.13 3.59
C TYR A 11 9.09 -3.95 4.83
N GLU A 12 8.51 -3.66 5.98
CA GLU A 12 9.22 -3.70 7.26
C GLU A 12 9.85 -5.08 7.48
N GLN A 13 11.12 -5.04 7.86
CA GLN A 13 12.06 -6.15 8.01
C GLN A 13 12.30 -7.01 6.74
N ALA A 14 11.70 -6.67 5.59
CA ALA A 14 11.92 -7.37 4.31
C ALA A 14 13.03 -6.74 3.44
N THR A 15 13.69 -7.58 2.63
CA THR A 15 14.56 -7.13 1.53
C THR A 15 13.72 -6.77 0.31
N LEU A 16 14.32 -6.02 -0.63
CA LEU A 16 13.66 -5.75 -1.91
C LEU A 16 13.37 -7.06 -2.66
N ASP A 17 14.33 -7.98 -2.69
CA ASP A 17 14.18 -9.26 -3.40
C ASP A 17 13.06 -10.12 -2.80
N ALA A 18 12.94 -10.16 -1.47
CA ALA A 18 11.84 -10.85 -0.80
C ALA A 18 10.48 -10.26 -1.21
N VAL A 19 10.35 -8.93 -1.21
CA VAL A 19 9.12 -8.25 -1.65
C VAL A 19 8.80 -8.56 -3.11
N ILE A 20 9.76 -8.43 -4.02
CA ILE A 20 9.57 -8.73 -5.44
C ILE A 20 9.19 -10.20 -5.65
N GLY A 21 9.86 -11.13 -4.95
CA GLY A 21 9.56 -12.55 -5.00
C GLY A 21 8.13 -12.86 -4.58
N THR A 22 7.69 -12.29 -3.44
CA THR A 22 6.32 -12.46 -2.94
C THR A 22 5.28 -11.90 -3.92
N LEU A 23 5.51 -10.72 -4.48
CA LEU A 23 4.61 -10.10 -5.46
C LEU A 23 4.47 -10.97 -6.73
N LYS A 24 5.58 -11.50 -7.23
CA LYS A 24 5.59 -12.38 -8.40
C LYS A 24 4.85 -13.70 -8.14
N SER A 25 5.09 -14.33 -6.99
CA SER A 25 4.40 -15.57 -6.61
C SER A 25 2.89 -15.37 -6.45
N ALA A 26 2.46 -14.18 -6.03
CA ALA A 26 1.06 -13.80 -5.96
C ALA A 26 0.45 -13.37 -7.32
N GLY A 27 1.27 -13.25 -8.37
CA GLY A 27 0.84 -12.80 -9.69
C GLY A 27 0.38 -11.33 -9.72
N VAL A 28 0.96 -10.48 -8.88
CA VAL A 28 0.62 -9.05 -8.83
C VAL A 28 1.09 -8.35 -10.10
N ASP A 29 0.19 -7.64 -10.77
CA ASP A 29 0.47 -6.87 -11.98
C ASP A 29 0.93 -5.43 -11.64
N VAL A 30 0.39 -4.86 -10.56
CA VAL A 30 0.67 -3.47 -10.16
C VAL A 30 0.93 -3.37 -8.67
N LEU A 31 2.03 -2.71 -8.31
CA LEU A 31 2.26 -2.24 -6.95
C LEU A 31 1.78 -0.79 -6.82
N ALA A 32 0.71 -0.60 -6.06
CA ALA A 32 0.18 0.70 -5.67
C ALA A 32 0.90 1.18 -4.40
N ASP A 33 1.85 2.10 -4.56
CA ASP A 33 2.52 2.77 -3.46
C ASP A 33 1.60 3.82 -2.86
N VAL A 34 1.08 3.55 -1.67
CA VAL A 34 0.16 4.44 -0.94
C VAL A 34 0.90 5.26 0.13
N ARG A 35 2.24 5.32 0.08
CA ARG A 35 3.00 6.17 1.00
C ARG A 35 2.83 7.64 0.62
N ALA A 36 2.54 8.50 1.61
CA ALA A 36 2.51 9.95 1.40
C ALA A 36 3.88 10.47 0.91
N LEU A 37 4.96 9.92 1.46
CA LEU A 37 6.33 10.16 1.05
C LEU A 37 6.97 8.81 0.71
N PRO A 38 7.31 8.54 -0.57
CA PRO A 38 7.95 7.28 -0.97
C PRO A 38 9.46 7.32 -0.69
N LEU A 39 9.80 7.74 0.53
CA LEU A 39 11.14 7.83 1.07
C LEU A 39 11.32 6.68 2.06
N SER A 40 12.39 5.93 1.91
CA SER A 40 12.71 4.83 2.81
C SER A 40 14.22 4.77 3.02
N ARG A 41 14.62 4.51 4.26
CA ARG A 41 16.03 4.20 4.62
C ARG A 41 16.36 2.73 4.33
N ARG A 42 15.37 1.90 4.05
CA ARG A 42 15.59 0.49 3.68
C ARG A 42 16.14 0.42 2.25
N PRO A 43 17.27 -0.28 2.02
CA PRO A 43 17.85 -0.42 0.69
C PRO A 43 16.81 -0.88 -0.33
N GLY A 44 16.76 -0.22 -1.49
CA GLY A 44 15.85 -0.58 -2.57
C GLY A 44 14.43 0.00 -2.50
N PHE A 45 13.99 0.55 -1.36
CA PHE A 45 12.60 1.03 -1.18
C PHE A 45 12.41 2.54 -1.41
N SER A 46 13.41 3.23 -1.91
CA SER A 46 13.24 4.57 -2.48
C SER A 46 12.42 4.48 -3.78
N LYS A 47 11.63 5.51 -4.11
CA LYS A 47 10.76 5.53 -5.31
C LYS A 47 11.47 5.04 -6.58
N THR A 48 12.62 5.62 -6.93
CA THR A 48 13.32 5.30 -8.17
C THR A 48 13.86 3.87 -8.18
N ALA A 49 14.50 3.44 -7.09
CA ALA A 49 15.05 2.08 -6.99
C ALA A 49 13.94 1.03 -7.04
N LEU A 50 12.84 1.25 -6.30
CA LEU A 50 11.70 0.36 -6.24
C LEU A 50 11.02 0.25 -7.61
N ALA A 51 10.74 1.38 -8.27
CA ALA A 51 10.14 1.39 -9.60
C ALA A 51 11.02 0.65 -10.63
N GLY A 52 12.34 0.85 -10.58
CA GLY A 52 13.29 0.16 -11.47
C GLY A 52 13.34 -1.35 -11.27
N ALA A 53 13.29 -1.81 -10.01
CA ALA A 53 13.27 -3.25 -9.70
C ALA A 53 11.94 -3.91 -10.07
N LEU A 54 10.81 -3.22 -9.83
CA LEU A 54 9.48 -3.69 -10.24
C LEU A 54 9.38 -3.81 -11.75
N ALA A 55 9.87 -2.81 -12.50
CA ALA A 55 9.88 -2.85 -13.96
C ALA A 55 10.66 -4.06 -14.50
N GLN A 56 11.83 -4.37 -13.92
CA GLN A 56 12.61 -5.57 -14.26
C GLN A 56 11.87 -6.87 -13.94
N ALA A 57 11.02 -6.85 -12.92
CA ALA A 57 10.16 -7.97 -12.55
C ALA A 57 8.85 -8.06 -13.36
N GLY A 58 8.59 -7.10 -14.27
CA GLY A 58 7.35 -7.02 -15.05
C GLY A 58 6.15 -6.48 -14.26
N ILE A 59 6.39 -5.83 -13.12
CA ILE A 59 5.36 -5.28 -12.25
C ILE A 59 5.30 -3.76 -12.45
N GLN A 60 4.11 -3.23 -12.71
CA GLN A 60 3.91 -1.79 -12.84
C GLN A 60 3.99 -1.12 -11.46
N TYR A 61 4.64 0.03 -11.36
CA TYR A 61 4.65 0.87 -10.16
C TYR A 61 3.75 2.10 -10.36
N VAL A 62 2.82 2.33 -9.43
CA VAL A 62 1.97 3.54 -9.42
C VAL A 62 2.00 4.15 -8.02
N HIS A 63 2.26 5.45 -7.93
CA HIS A 63 2.33 6.17 -6.65
C HIS A 63 1.06 7.00 -6.42
N PHE A 64 0.27 6.60 -5.42
CA PHE A 64 -0.95 7.28 -5.00
C PHE A 64 -0.67 8.18 -3.80
N LYS A 65 0.05 9.28 -4.03
CA LYS A 65 0.43 10.23 -2.97
C LYS A 65 -0.76 10.71 -2.13
N ALA A 66 -1.88 11.00 -2.79
CA ALA A 66 -3.09 11.54 -2.14
C ALA A 66 -3.76 10.53 -1.19
N LEU A 67 -3.48 9.23 -1.36
CA LEU A 67 -3.95 8.16 -0.48
C LEU A 67 -2.98 7.92 0.69
N GLY A 68 -1.92 8.71 0.83
CA GLY A 68 -0.94 8.51 1.88
C GLY A 68 -1.31 9.15 3.21
N THR A 69 -0.85 8.53 4.30
CA THR A 69 -1.06 9.04 5.65
C THR A 69 -0.37 10.41 5.86
N PRO A 70 -1.10 11.44 6.34
CA PRO A 70 -0.53 12.75 6.69
C PRO A 70 0.59 12.68 7.73
N ALA A 71 1.32 13.79 7.91
CA ALA A 71 2.44 13.84 8.87
C ALA A 71 2.01 13.46 10.30
N ASP A 72 0.89 14.01 10.76
CA ASP A 72 0.36 13.75 12.09
C ASP A 72 -0.15 12.32 12.23
N GLY A 73 -0.79 11.77 11.19
CA GLY A 73 -1.19 10.36 11.17
C GLY A 73 0.02 9.42 11.21
N ARG A 74 1.12 9.74 10.52
CA ARG A 74 2.37 8.99 10.63
C ARG A 74 3.01 9.12 12.01
N ALA A 75 2.84 10.25 12.70
CA ALA A 75 3.29 10.41 14.07
C ALA A 75 2.48 9.54 15.03
N ALA A 76 1.14 9.53 14.88
CA ALA A 76 0.24 8.64 15.62
C ALA A 76 0.58 7.15 15.42
N ALA A 77 0.79 6.72 14.17
CA ALA A 77 1.22 5.36 13.86
C ALA A 77 2.52 4.96 14.58
N ARG A 78 3.53 5.84 14.60
CA ARG A 78 4.80 5.61 15.33
C ARG A 78 4.64 5.57 16.84
N ALA A 79 3.63 6.24 17.37
CA ALA A 79 3.30 6.22 18.79
C ALA A 79 2.38 5.05 19.17
N HIS A 80 2.04 4.17 18.21
CA HIS A 80 1.04 3.10 18.37
C HIS A 80 -0.35 3.63 18.80
N ASP A 81 -0.67 4.87 18.46
CA ASP A 81 -1.98 5.49 18.69
C ASP A 81 -2.89 5.25 17.48
N HIS A 82 -3.46 4.06 17.42
CA HIS A 82 -4.34 3.64 16.34
C HIS A 82 -5.59 4.50 16.21
N ALA A 83 -6.17 4.94 17.33
CA ALA A 83 -7.38 5.77 17.33
C ALA A 83 -7.10 7.16 16.71
N ALA A 84 -5.95 7.76 17.04
CA ALA A 84 -5.54 9.01 16.40
C ALA A 84 -5.21 8.81 14.92
N LEU A 85 -4.51 7.72 14.56
CA LEU A 85 -4.24 7.39 13.15
C LEU A 85 -5.53 7.28 12.35
N GLU A 86 -6.50 6.51 12.83
CA GLU A 86 -7.79 6.28 12.18
C GLU A 86 -8.52 7.60 11.93
N ARG A 87 -8.70 8.41 12.98
CA ARG A 87 -9.38 9.71 12.88
C ARG A 87 -8.68 10.66 11.90
N ILE A 88 -7.36 10.76 11.95
CA ILE A 88 -6.60 11.67 11.08
C ILE A 88 -6.67 11.19 9.62
N TYR A 89 -6.55 9.87 9.42
CA TYR A 89 -6.53 9.31 8.08
C TYR A 89 -7.92 9.30 7.44
N ALA A 90 -8.99 9.11 8.21
CA ALA A 90 -10.35 9.30 7.73
C ALA A 90 -10.55 10.70 7.11
N GLY A 91 -10.13 11.76 7.82
CA GLY A 91 -10.19 13.12 7.28
C GLY A 91 -9.31 13.35 6.04
N GLN A 92 -8.18 12.64 5.89
CA GLN A 92 -7.38 12.67 4.66
C GLN A 92 -8.15 12.07 3.48
N LEU A 93 -8.89 10.99 3.70
CA LEU A 93 -9.60 10.26 2.66
C LEU A 93 -10.87 11.00 2.18
N GLU A 94 -11.37 11.98 2.95
CA GLU A 94 -12.46 12.88 2.56
C GLU A 94 -12.02 14.02 1.62
N LEU A 95 -10.71 14.21 1.43
CA LEU A 95 -10.21 15.26 0.54
C LEU A 95 -10.52 14.94 -0.94
N PRO A 96 -10.89 15.94 -1.77
CA PRO A 96 -11.24 15.71 -3.18
C PRO A 96 -10.16 14.96 -3.97
N GLU A 97 -8.89 15.26 -3.73
CA GLU A 97 -7.77 14.57 -4.37
C GLU A 97 -7.62 13.11 -3.93
N ALA A 98 -7.97 12.79 -2.68
CA ALA A 98 -7.95 11.44 -2.15
C ALA A 98 -9.11 10.62 -2.74
N MET A 99 -10.31 11.21 -2.82
CA MET A 99 -11.45 10.57 -3.47
C MET A 99 -11.17 10.27 -4.95
N ALA A 100 -10.58 11.22 -5.68
CA ALA A 100 -10.21 11.02 -7.09
C ALA A 100 -9.16 9.92 -7.25
N ALA A 101 -8.13 9.90 -6.40
CA ALA A 101 -7.10 8.86 -6.38
C ALA A 101 -7.67 7.49 -5.99
N GLY A 102 -8.64 7.46 -5.06
CA GLY A 102 -9.36 6.26 -4.64
C GLY A 102 -10.16 5.64 -5.79
N ALA A 103 -10.89 6.48 -6.55
CA ALA A 103 -11.60 6.03 -7.75
C ALA A 103 -10.65 5.48 -8.83
N GLN A 104 -9.47 6.09 -9.01
CA GLN A 104 -8.45 5.56 -9.92
C GLN A 104 -7.90 4.21 -9.45
N LEU A 105 -7.64 4.07 -8.15
CA LEU A 105 -7.18 2.81 -7.56
C LEU A 105 -8.23 1.71 -7.70
N HIS A 106 -9.50 2.03 -7.47
CA HIS A 106 -10.65 1.13 -7.62
C HIS A 106 -10.78 0.62 -9.06
N ALA A 107 -10.77 1.52 -10.05
CA ALA A 107 -10.82 1.14 -11.46
C ALA A 107 -9.64 0.22 -11.82
N LEU A 108 -8.44 0.55 -11.34
CA LEU A 108 -7.24 -0.25 -11.58
C LEU A 108 -7.33 -1.65 -10.96
N ALA A 109 -7.86 -1.75 -9.73
CA ALA A 109 -8.04 -3.03 -9.03
C ALA A 109 -9.14 -3.91 -9.67
N THR A 110 -10.05 -3.32 -10.44
CA THR A 110 -11.06 -4.06 -11.21
C THR A 110 -10.46 -4.73 -12.45
N GLU A 111 -9.39 -4.17 -13.01
CA GLU A 111 -8.76 -4.66 -14.24
C GLU A 111 -7.52 -5.53 -14.00
N LYS A 112 -6.81 -5.29 -12.90
CA LYS A 112 -5.49 -5.86 -12.62
C LYS A 112 -5.37 -6.38 -11.20
N ARG A 113 -4.44 -7.30 -10.94
CA ARG A 113 -4.05 -7.67 -9.58
C ARG A 113 -3.18 -6.58 -8.97
N VAL A 114 -3.78 -5.77 -8.09
CA VAL A 114 -3.12 -4.64 -7.44
C VAL A 114 -2.71 -4.99 -6.00
N ALA A 115 -1.47 -4.69 -5.63
CA ALA A 115 -1.00 -4.76 -4.26
C ALA A 115 -0.79 -3.36 -3.66
N LEU A 116 -1.41 -3.10 -2.50
CA LEU A 116 -1.21 -1.88 -1.71
C LEU A 116 0.08 -2.00 -0.89
N LEU A 117 1.03 -1.11 -1.12
CA LEU A 117 2.31 -1.08 -0.41
C LEU A 117 2.29 -0.03 0.72
N CYS A 118 2.51 -0.48 1.96
CA CYS A 118 2.86 0.40 3.09
C CYS A 118 4.18 -0.01 3.75
N TYR A 119 4.66 0.75 4.74
CA TYR A 119 5.89 0.40 5.45
C TYR A 119 5.68 -0.80 6.38
N GLU A 120 4.66 -0.72 7.21
CA GLU A 120 4.37 -1.63 8.32
C GLU A 120 4.14 -3.06 7.84
N ARG A 121 4.75 -4.05 8.51
CA ARG A 121 4.60 -5.46 8.12
C ARG A 121 3.17 -5.94 8.34
N ALA A 122 2.65 -5.72 9.54
CA ALA A 122 1.32 -6.12 9.96
C ALA A 122 0.25 -5.23 9.31
N ALA A 123 -0.71 -5.84 8.60
CA ALA A 123 -1.79 -5.11 7.94
C ALA A 123 -2.78 -4.49 8.94
N HIS A 124 -3.07 -5.19 10.04
CA HIS A 124 -4.13 -4.81 10.99
C HIS A 124 -3.85 -3.51 11.78
N GLU A 125 -2.61 -3.04 11.78
CA GLU A 125 -2.18 -1.79 12.43
C GLU A 125 -1.79 -0.71 11.40
N CYS A 126 -1.87 -1.02 10.10
CA CYS A 126 -1.45 -0.12 9.03
C CYS A 126 -2.62 0.64 8.41
N HIS A 127 -2.35 1.87 7.95
CA HIS A 127 -3.27 2.69 7.15
C HIS A 127 -3.78 2.00 5.88
N ARG A 128 -3.08 1.00 5.33
CA ARG A 128 -3.54 0.28 4.13
C ARG A 128 -4.85 -0.48 4.35
N THR A 129 -5.11 -0.92 5.59
CA THR A 129 -6.39 -1.55 5.98
C THR A 129 -7.51 -0.51 5.98
N LEU A 130 -7.26 0.64 6.61
CA LEU A 130 -8.20 1.77 6.63
C LEU A 130 -8.50 2.28 5.22
N LEU A 131 -7.49 2.35 4.35
CA LEU A 131 -7.66 2.73 2.95
C LEU A 131 -8.57 1.76 2.21
N ARG A 132 -8.30 0.46 2.34
CA ARG A 132 -9.11 -0.59 1.72
C ARG A 132 -10.55 -0.52 2.20
N GLU A 133 -10.77 -0.37 3.50
CA GLU A 133 -12.12 -0.30 4.07
C GLU A 133 -12.90 0.93 3.59
N ALA A 134 -12.24 2.08 3.47
CA ALA A 134 -12.88 3.31 3.04
C ALA A 134 -13.13 3.39 1.53
N MET A 135 -12.20 2.89 0.70
CA MET A 135 -12.19 3.14 -0.75
C MET A 135 -12.42 1.89 -1.61
N LEU A 136 -12.25 0.69 -1.03
CA LEU A 136 -12.37 -0.60 -1.72
C LEU A 136 -13.20 -1.61 -0.88
N PRO A 137 -14.35 -1.22 -0.30
CA PRO A 137 -15.08 -2.03 0.68
C PRO A 137 -15.56 -3.39 0.14
N GLU A 138 -15.73 -3.53 -1.17
CA GLU A 138 -16.12 -4.78 -1.83
C GLU A 138 -14.95 -5.73 -2.09
N PHE A 139 -13.70 -5.26 -1.95
CA PHE A 139 -12.51 -6.05 -2.22
C PHE A 139 -12.08 -6.83 -0.97
N ALA A 140 -12.01 -8.15 -1.10
CA ALA A 140 -11.41 -9.00 -0.07
C ALA A 140 -9.90 -8.75 -0.01
N ALA A 141 -9.38 -8.46 1.19
CA ALA A 141 -7.95 -8.27 1.39
C ALA A 141 -7.20 -9.61 1.37
N VAL A 142 -6.08 -9.66 0.65
CA VAL A 142 -5.12 -10.76 0.66
C VAL A 142 -3.78 -10.20 1.13
N ASP A 143 -3.45 -10.47 2.39
CA ASP A 143 -2.22 -9.96 3.01
C ASP A 143 -1.01 -10.82 2.61
N LEU A 144 -0.09 -10.22 1.88
CA LEU A 144 1.18 -10.81 1.49
C LEU A 144 2.24 -10.52 2.55
N VAL A 145 2.98 -11.56 2.92
CA VAL A 145 3.99 -11.50 3.97
C VAL A 145 5.34 -11.91 3.36
N PRO A 146 6.23 -10.95 3.04
CA PRO A 146 7.56 -11.27 2.55
C PRO A 146 8.46 -11.80 3.67
N ASP A 147 9.45 -12.61 3.31
CA ASP A 147 10.46 -13.10 4.25
C ASP A 147 11.25 -11.94 4.87
N THR A 148 11.64 -12.08 6.13
CA THR A 148 12.44 -11.09 6.87
C THR A 148 13.90 -11.45 6.89
N VAL A 149 14.74 -10.43 7.07
CA VAL A 149 16.16 -10.55 7.45
C VAL A 149 16.37 -10.28 8.93
#